data_AF-A0A7V9BLB1-F1
#
_entry.id   AF-A0A7V9BLB1-F1
#
_cell.length_a   1.000
_cell.length_b   1.000
_cell.length_c   1.000
_cell.angle_alpha   90.00
_cell.angle_beta   90.00
_cell.angle_gamma   90.00
#
_symmetry.space_group_name_H-M   'P 1'
#
loop_
_entity.id
_entity.type
_entity.pdbx_description
1 polymer ?
#
loop_
_entity_poly.entity_id
_entity_poly.type
_entity_poly.pdbx_seq_one_letter_code
_entity_poly.pdbx_strand_id
1 'polypeptide(L)'
;MTVNLLPLLGVRPAIGRTFEPADQQGERPRVALLSHFAWQHRVGGVADVVGRTIRMDRHPVTIVGVMPASFRFPSTETEMWVPLVLSPDERRSFGSHFMSAIGRLKPGVTLADAADEMKRVADRLVEFNPPSRGWDVLLFDLHDYTVDGVRQSLYVLLGAVAFVLLIACANVANLLLARGAARPQELAIRSSIGATRGRLLRQLAVEQLALALASALAGVLLAAWLLRVLLAMLPEALPAHVVVGLDARVLGFALLLAVFTPVVFGLLPAIHASRPDLRTLMSGGGRQGTAIPARRMRNGLVVAEIALAMTLLVGVGLLIRSFAKLTTQSPGFNAERALLAGVSLPTDKYATGEPRERFLAEFLEQVGRLPTVAATGISMPMPMVNDFNSSYEIEGDPQTGDQRPVTLFYAVTGGIGMPCRSRC
;
A
#
# COMPACT_ATOMS: atom_id res chain seq x y z
N MET A 1 23.26 -7.56 -3.67
CA MET A 1 22.66 -8.24 -2.50
C MET A 1 23.66 -9.22 -1.88
N THR A 2 23.57 -9.52 -0.60
CA THR A 2 24.40 -10.58 0.01
C THR A 2 23.92 -11.98 -0.39
N VAL A 3 24.80 -12.98 -0.38
CA VAL A 3 24.46 -14.38 -0.74
C VAL A 3 23.40 -15.00 0.19
N ASN A 4 23.33 -14.51 1.43
CA ASN A 4 22.43 -15.04 2.45
C ASN A 4 20.98 -14.50 2.34
N LEU A 5 20.75 -13.47 1.53
CA LEU A 5 19.44 -12.80 1.47
C LEU A 5 18.35 -13.72 0.90
N LEU A 6 18.58 -14.36 -0.25
CA LEU A 6 17.57 -15.23 -0.87
C LEU A 6 17.25 -16.47 -0.01
N PRO A 7 18.26 -17.18 0.55
CA PRO A 7 18.01 -18.24 1.53
C PRO A 7 17.24 -17.76 2.77
N LEU A 8 17.56 -16.57 3.30
CA LEU A 8 16.86 -15.99 4.45
C LEU A 8 15.37 -15.76 4.13
N LEU A 9 15.06 -15.28 2.93
CA LEU A 9 13.69 -15.07 2.44
C LEU A 9 12.99 -16.39 2.05
N GLY A 10 13.72 -17.51 2.02
CA GLY A 10 13.18 -18.80 1.62
C GLY A 10 12.88 -18.90 0.12
N VAL A 11 13.49 -18.05 -0.71
CA VAL A 11 13.23 -17.99 -2.16
C VAL A 11 14.33 -18.71 -2.92
N ARG A 12 13.92 -19.51 -3.91
CA ARG A 12 14.82 -20.19 -4.84
C ARG A 12 14.56 -19.71 -6.26
N PRO A 13 15.60 -19.56 -7.11
CA PRO A 13 15.43 -19.32 -8.54
C PRO A 13 14.54 -20.40 -9.18
N ALA A 14 13.71 -19.99 -10.14
CA ALA A 14 12.91 -20.91 -10.94
C ALA A 14 13.78 -21.70 -11.94
N ILE A 15 14.87 -21.08 -12.41
CA ILE A 15 15.85 -21.67 -13.31
C ILE A 15 17.24 -21.34 -12.76
N GLY A 16 18.16 -22.31 -12.79
CA GLY A 16 19.57 -22.12 -12.38
C GLY A 16 19.79 -22.21 -10.87
N ARG A 17 20.74 -21.43 -10.35
CA ARG A 17 21.19 -21.46 -8.94
C ARG A 17 21.16 -20.07 -8.29
N THR A 18 21.18 -20.04 -6.96
CA THR A 18 21.39 -18.80 -6.18
C THR A 18 22.87 -18.37 -6.19
N PHE A 19 23.16 -17.18 -5.66
CA PHE A 19 24.54 -16.75 -5.42
C PHE A 19 25.24 -17.63 -4.39
N GLU A 20 26.52 -17.87 -4.63
CA GLU A 20 27.43 -18.62 -3.77
C GLU A 20 28.49 -17.69 -3.16
N PRO A 21 29.13 -18.07 -2.03
CA PRO A 21 30.18 -17.25 -1.43
C PRO A 21 31.32 -16.88 -2.40
N ALA A 22 31.64 -17.75 -3.36
CA ALA A 22 32.64 -17.48 -4.40
C ALA A 22 32.23 -16.34 -5.34
N ASP A 23 30.93 -16.09 -5.51
CA ASP A 23 30.39 -15.02 -6.36
C ASP A 23 30.56 -13.62 -5.73
N GLN A 24 30.83 -13.53 -4.42
CA GLN A 24 31.12 -12.27 -3.72
C GLN A 24 32.61 -11.91 -3.70
N GLN A 25 33.46 -12.72 -4.34
CA GLN A 25 34.89 -12.48 -4.40
C GLN A 25 35.26 -11.54 -5.55
N GLY A 26 36.39 -10.84 -5.37
CA GLY A 26 36.90 -9.87 -6.33
C GLY A 26 36.46 -8.45 -6.02
N GLU A 27 36.54 -7.60 -7.05
CA GLU A 27 36.21 -6.18 -6.95
C GLU A 27 34.88 -5.82 -7.63
N ARG A 28 34.31 -6.75 -8.42
CA ARG A 28 33.11 -6.52 -9.22
C ARG A 28 32.23 -7.76 -9.32
N PRO A 29 30.90 -7.59 -9.44
CA PRO A 29 30.00 -8.70 -9.71
C PRO A 29 30.27 -9.31 -11.08
N ARG A 30 30.44 -10.64 -11.11
CA ARG A 30 30.65 -11.42 -12.36
C ARG A 30 29.44 -12.25 -12.75
N VAL A 31 28.45 -12.33 -11.86
CA VAL A 31 27.23 -13.11 -12.05
C VAL A 31 25.99 -12.29 -11.75
N ALA A 32 24.87 -12.63 -12.38
CA ALA A 32 23.58 -12.00 -12.15
C ALA A 32 22.44 -13.01 -12.09
N LEU A 33 21.40 -12.67 -11.33
CA LEU A 33 20.10 -13.30 -11.37
C LEU A 33 19.14 -12.35 -12.08
N LEU A 34 18.39 -12.86 -13.07
CA LEU A 34 17.38 -12.08 -13.77
C LEU A 34 16.02 -12.19 -13.09
N SER A 35 15.23 -11.12 -13.15
CA SER A 35 13.80 -11.21 -12.88
C SER A 35 13.10 -11.96 -14.00
N HIS A 36 11.95 -12.57 -13.70
CA HIS A 36 11.15 -13.24 -14.73
C HIS A 36 10.74 -12.29 -15.85
N PHE A 37 10.45 -11.03 -15.51
CA PHE A 37 10.11 -9.98 -16.48
C PHE A 37 11.28 -9.69 -17.42
N ALA A 38 12.48 -9.45 -16.88
CA ALA A 38 13.67 -9.21 -17.69
C ALA A 38 14.03 -10.42 -18.54
N TRP A 39 13.88 -11.63 -17.99
CA TRP A 39 14.06 -12.86 -18.73
C TRP A 39 13.15 -12.93 -19.97
N GLN A 40 11.86 -12.64 -19.82
CA GLN A 40 10.91 -12.67 -20.94
C GLN A 40 11.15 -11.52 -21.95
N HIS A 41 11.30 -10.29 -21.48
CA HIS A 41 11.23 -9.10 -22.33
C HIS A 41 12.59 -8.61 -22.83
N ARG A 42 13.68 -8.82 -22.07
CA ARG A 42 15.03 -8.33 -22.43
C ARG A 42 15.85 -9.39 -23.16
N VAL A 43 15.68 -10.65 -22.78
CA VAL A 43 16.46 -11.77 -23.33
C VAL A 43 15.59 -12.81 -24.05
N GLY A 44 14.31 -12.51 -24.28
CA GLY A 44 13.42 -13.28 -25.16
C GLY A 44 12.89 -14.61 -24.58
N GLY A 45 13.00 -14.83 -23.27
CA GLY A 45 12.42 -16.00 -22.61
C GLY A 45 13.11 -17.33 -22.96
N VAL A 46 14.35 -17.31 -23.44
CA VAL A 46 15.03 -18.55 -23.88
C VAL A 46 15.36 -19.46 -22.69
N ALA A 47 15.18 -20.77 -22.87
CA ALA A 47 15.38 -21.76 -21.82
C ALA A 47 16.86 -21.94 -21.42
N ASP A 48 17.79 -21.74 -22.37
CA ASP A 48 19.24 -21.83 -22.19
C ASP A 48 19.87 -20.50 -21.74
N VAL A 49 19.13 -19.72 -20.94
CA VAL A 49 19.59 -18.40 -20.47
C VAL A 49 20.72 -18.47 -19.44
N VAL A 50 20.80 -19.56 -18.67
CA VAL A 50 21.85 -19.78 -17.67
C VAL A 50 23.18 -20.05 -18.37
N GLY A 51 24.24 -19.37 -17.94
CA GLY A 51 25.56 -19.41 -18.56
C GLY A 51 25.76 -18.37 -19.67
N ARG A 52 24.70 -17.72 -20.15
CA ARG A 52 24.84 -16.61 -21.10
C ARG A 52 25.41 -15.38 -20.42
N THR A 53 26.18 -14.61 -21.17
CA THR A 53 26.81 -13.37 -20.70
C THR A 53 26.03 -12.16 -21.19
N ILE A 54 25.73 -11.24 -20.28
CA ILE A 54 25.24 -9.89 -20.56
C ILE A 54 26.34 -8.87 -20.24
N ARG A 55 26.23 -7.65 -20.77
CA ARG A 55 27.15 -6.56 -20.45
C ARG A 55 26.51 -5.62 -19.43
N MET A 56 27.14 -5.45 -18.28
CA MET A 56 26.78 -4.47 -17.26
C MET A 56 27.98 -3.55 -17.03
N ASP A 57 27.79 -2.24 -17.19
CA ASP A 57 28.88 -1.25 -17.12
C ASP A 57 30.11 -1.64 -17.95
N ARG A 58 29.89 -2.17 -19.16
CA ARG A 58 30.91 -2.69 -20.10
C ARG A 58 31.61 -3.99 -19.67
N HIS A 59 31.27 -4.55 -18.52
CA HIS A 59 31.83 -5.79 -18.01
C HIS A 59 30.94 -6.99 -18.34
N PRO A 60 31.52 -8.14 -18.72
CA PRO A 60 30.77 -9.37 -18.88
C PRO A 60 30.25 -9.86 -17.53
N VAL A 61 28.95 -10.11 -17.45
CA VAL A 61 28.27 -10.69 -16.29
C VAL A 61 27.49 -11.91 -16.75
N THR A 62 27.73 -13.05 -16.11
CA THR A 62 27.12 -14.34 -16.47
C THR A 62 25.80 -14.52 -15.73
N ILE A 63 24.75 -14.89 -16.45
CA ILE A 63 23.45 -15.18 -15.85
C ILE A 63 23.54 -16.56 -15.18
N VAL A 64 23.31 -16.63 -13.87
CA VAL A 64 23.36 -17.90 -13.11
C VAL A 64 21.98 -18.44 -12.76
N GLY A 65 20.93 -17.65 -12.99
CA GLY A 65 19.56 -18.08 -12.76
C GLY A 65 18.51 -17.00 -13.04
N VAL A 66 17.25 -17.43 -13.00
CA VAL A 66 16.06 -16.60 -13.18
C VAL A 66 15.17 -16.75 -11.95
N MET A 67 14.79 -15.64 -11.34
CA MET A 67 13.91 -15.63 -10.17
C MET A 67 12.45 -15.95 -10.55
N PRO A 68 11.67 -16.55 -9.63
CA PRO A 68 10.26 -16.84 -9.87
C PRO A 68 9.47 -15.58 -10.25
N ALA A 69 8.41 -15.76 -11.03
CA ALA A 69 7.49 -14.68 -11.39
C ALA A 69 6.79 -14.02 -10.19
N SER A 70 6.79 -14.63 -9.01
CA SER A 70 6.27 -14.04 -7.78
C SER A 70 7.30 -13.17 -7.03
N PHE A 71 8.59 -13.30 -7.33
CA PHE A 71 9.64 -12.59 -6.61
C PHE A 71 9.86 -11.19 -7.22
N ARG A 72 9.68 -10.14 -6.41
CA ARG A 72 9.71 -8.72 -6.83
C ARG A 72 10.43 -7.83 -5.81
N PHE A 73 11.39 -8.38 -5.07
CA PHE A 73 12.12 -7.63 -4.05
C PHE A 73 13.29 -6.84 -4.67
N PRO A 74 13.56 -5.59 -4.26
CA PRO A 74 12.77 -4.77 -3.35
C PRO A 74 11.56 -4.11 -4.02
N SER A 75 11.54 -4.01 -5.36
CA SER A 75 10.43 -3.42 -6.13
C SER A 75 10.09 -4.22 -7.38
N THR A 76 8.90 -3.97 -7.94
CA THR A 76 8.44 -4.58 -9.20
C THR A 76 9.29 -4.22 -10.41
N GLU A 77 9.99 -3.09 -10.35
CA GLU A 77 10.87 -2.59 -11.40
C GLU A 77 12.25 -3.28 -11.41
N THR A 78 12.52 -4.15 -10.43
CA THR A 78 13.81 -4.83 -10.34
C THR A 78 13.98 -5.82 -11.49
N GLU A 79 14.89 -5.49 -12.42
CA GLU A 79 15.18 -6.34 -13.58
C GLU A 79 16.22 -7.42 -13.31
N MET A 80 17.19 -7.13 -12.43
CA MET A 80 18.25 -8.07 -12.10
C MET A 80 18.81 -7.83 -10.70
N TRP A 81 19.44 -8.86 -10.17
CA TRP A 81 20.22 -8.79 -8.95
C TRP A 81 21.65 -9.21 -9.22
N VAL A 82 22.58 -8.60 -8.51
CA VAL A 82 24.00 -8.94 -8.52
C VAL A 82 24.51 -9.15 -7.10
N PRO A 83 25.54 -9.99 -6.89
CA PRO A 83 26.15 -10.15 -5.58
C PRO A 83 26.75 -8.82 -5.11
N LEU A 84 26.62 -8.54 -3.82
CA LEU A 84 27.29 -7.42 -3.18
C LEU A 84 28.77 -7.77 -3.08
N VAL A 85 29.58 -7.05 -3.86
CA VAL A 85 31.03 -7.13 -3.86
C VAL A 85 31.54 -5.78 -3.36
N LEU A 86 32.24 -5.78 -2.23
CA LEU A 86 32.85 -4.59 -1.65
C LEU A 86 34.35 -4.61 -1.93
N SER A 87 34.89 -3.52 -2.44
CA SER A 87 36.32 -3.28 -2.56
C SER A 87 37.01 -3.24 -1.18
N PRO A 88 38.34 -3.43 -1.11
CA PRO A 88 39.08 -3.35 0.15
C PRO A 88 38.88 -2.02 0.91
N ASP A 89 38.69 -0.92 0.19
CA ASP A 89 38.50 0.40 0.79
C ASP A 89 37.08 0.59 1.31
N GLU A 90 36.08 0.12 0.56
CA GLU A 90 34.68 0.11 1.02
C GLU A 90 34.51 -0.75 2.28
N ARG A 91 35.21 -1.89 2.37
CA ARG A 91 35.18 -2.73 3.58
C ARG A 91 35.80 -2.07 4.81
N ARG A 92 36.73 -1.14 4.60
CA ARG A 92 37.41 -0.38 5.67
C ARG A 92 36.66 0.92 5.99
N SER A 93 35.70 1.32 5.17
CA SER A 93 34.92 2.54 5.35
C SER A 93 33.78 2.31 6.33
N PHE A 94 33.85 2.97 7.47
CA PHE A 94 32.80 2.96 8.50
C PHE A 94 31.85 4.17 8.42
N GLY A 95 32.09 5.12 7.51
CA GLY A 95 31.28 6.34 7.37
C GLY A 95 30.08 6.19 6.43
N SER A 96 29.94 5.05 5.76
CA SER A 96 28.96 4.87 4.69
C SER A 96 27.80 3.96 5.11
N HIS A 97 26.60 4.53 5.23
CA HIS A 97 25.39 3.86 5.73
C HIS A 97 24.33 3.67 4.62
N PHE A 98 24.75 3.15 3.47
CA PHE A 98 23.89 2.99 2.29
C PHE A 98 23.17 1.63 2.20
N MET A 99 23.47 0.71 3.13
CA MET A 99 22.96 -0.66 3.08
C MET A 99 21.85 -0.86 4.10
N SER A 100 20.72 -1.40 3.64
CA SER A 100 19.67 -1.94 4.51
C SER A 100 19.92 -3.42 4.77
N ALA A 101 19.75 -3.85 6.01
CA ALA A 101 19.87 -5.25 6.41
C ALA A 101 18.48 -5.86 6.66
N ILE A 102 18.33 -7.15 6.31
CA ILE A 102 17.16 -7.95 6.67
C ILE A 102 17.61 -9.07 7.57
N GLY A 103 16.94 -9.23 8.71
CA GLY A 103 17.19 -10.27 9.69
C GLY A 103 15.94 -11.10 9.96
N ARG A 104 16.13 -12.31 10.47
CA ARG A 104 15.04 -13.15 10.99
C ARG A 104 15.20 -13.27 12.50
N LEU A 105 14.18 -12.83 13.24
CA LEU A 105 14.14 -13.00 14.69
C LEU A 105 14.06 -14.48 15.06
N LYS A 106 14.69 -14.84 16.18
CA LYS A 106 14.54 -16.18 16.77
C LYS A 106 13.09 -16.38 17.26
N PRO A 107 12.58 -17.62 17.28
CA PRO A 107 11.26 -17.89 17.85
C PRO A 107 11.13 -17.35 19.28
N GLY A 108 10.06 -16.61 19.55
CA GLY A 108 9.77 -16.04 20.87
C GLY A 108 10.47 -14.71 21.20
N VAL A 109 11.34 -14.19 20.33
CA VAL A 109 11.99 -12.88 20.52
C VAL A 109 11.12 -11.77 19.94
N THR A 110 10.89 -10.71 20.71
CA THR A 110 10.11 -9.55 20.25
C THR A 110 11.00 -8.57 19.48
N LEU A 111 10.38 -7.69 18.68
CA LEU A 111 11.09 -6.61 18.00
C LEU A 111 11.77 -5.65 18.99
N ALA A 112 11.16 -5.44 20.16
CA ALA A 112 11.71 -4.59 21.22
C ALA A 112 12.99 -5.20 21.81
N ASP A 113 12.99 -6.50 22.12
CA ASP A 113 14.18 -7.19 22.61
C ASP A 113 15.34 -7.12 21.61
N ALA A 114 15.02 -7.26 20.32
CA ALA A 114 15.99 -7.17 19.24
C ALA A 114 16.53 -5.74 19.08
N ALA A 115 15.69 -4.72 19.25
CA ALA A 115 16.12 -3.32 19.23
C ALA A 115 17.08 -3.01 20.40
N ASP A 116 16.78 -3.49 21.60
CA ASP A 116 17.65 -3.33 22.76
C ASP A 116 18.99 -4.09 22.62
N GLU A 117 18.99 -5.24 21.95
CA GLU A 117 20.23 -5.95 21.60
C GLU A 117 21.04 -5.19 20.55
N MET A 118 20.39 -4.71 19.48
CA MET A 118 21.06 -3.97 18.41
C MET A 118 21.63 -2.63 18.89
N LYS A 119 20.95 -1.97 19.84
CA LYS A 119 21.49 -0.77 20.50
C LYS A 119 22.79 -1.07 21.24
N ARG A 120 22.85 -2.16 22.00
CA ARG A 120 24.11 -2.62 22.66
C ARG A 120 25.20 -3.01 21.66
N VAL A 121 24.83 -3.48 20.47
CA VAL A 121 25.80 -3.71 19.38
C VAL A 121 26.31 -2.38 18.83
N ALA A 122 25.43 -1.42 18.59
CA ALA A 122 25.80 -0.08 18.12
C ALA A 122 26.72 0.63 19.12
N ASP A 123 26.40 0.58 20.42
CA ASP A 123 27.22 1.17 21.48
C ASP A 123 28.64 0.58 21.50
N ARG A 124 28.77 -0.74 21.34
CA ARG A 124 30.08 -1.41 21.24
C ARG A 124 30.81 -1.06 19.94
N LEU A 125 30.08 -0.82 18.85
CA LEU A 125 30.69 -0.46 17.57
C LEU A 125 31.40 0.89 17.65
N VAL A 126 30.95 1.80 18.51
CA VAL A 126 31.62 3.09 18.78
C VAL A 126 33.05 2.90 19.28
N GLU A 127 33.37 1.82 20.00
CA GLU A 127 34.74 1.54 20.45
C GLU A 127 35.68 1.24 19.28
N PHE A 128 35.17 0.56 18.26
CA PHE A 128 35.93 0.18 17.06
C PHE A 128 35.87 1.26 15.96
N ASN A 129 34.87 2.12 16.03
CA ASN A 129 34.66 3.22 15.09
C ASN A 129 34.05 4.43 15.82
N PRO A 130 34.88 5.26 16.49
CA PRO A 130 34.39 6.45 17.19
C PRO A 130 33.49 7.38 16.35
N PRO A 131 33.69 7.54 15.03
CA PRO A 131 32.77 8.30 14.17
C PRO A 131 31.33 7.77 14.07
N SER A 132 31.02 6.54 14.49
CA SER A 132 29.63 6.05 14.58
C SER A 132 28.93 6.45 15.89
N ARG A 133 29.54 7.28 16.74
CA ARG A 133 28.87 7.83 17.91
C ARG A 133 27.63 8.64 17.49
N GLY A 134 26.48 8.35 18.10
CA GLY A 134 25.19 8.99 17.79
C GLY A 134 24.38 8.30 16.68
N TRP A 135 24.90 7.25 16.05
CA TRP A 135 24.12 6.41 15.15
C TRP A 135 23.33 5.37 15.93
N ASP A 136 22.04 5.24 15.61
CA ASP A 136 21.15 4.24 16.19
C ASP A 136 20.71 3.23 15.14
N VAL A 137 20.35 2.03 15.58
CA VAL A 137 19.84 0.97 14.70
C VAL A 137 18.34 0.92 14.85
N LEU A 138 17.64 1.39 13.82
CA LEU A 138 16.18 1.29 13.76
C LEU A 138 15.77 -0.03 13.15
N LEU A 139 14.94 -0.78 13.88
CA LEU A 139 14.36 -2.03 13.40
C LEU A 139 12.90 -1.80 13.07
N PHE A 140 12.50 -2.29 11.90
CA PHE A 140 11.12 -2.30 11.46
C PHE A 140 10.69 -3.72 11.18
N ASP A 141 9.44 -4.05 11.49
CA ASP A 141 8.85 -5.27 10.95
C ASP A 141 8.81 -5.14 9.41
N LEU A 142 9.32 -6.16 8.72
CA LEU A 142 9.47 -6.11 7.27
C LEU A 142 8.11 -5.99 6.56
N HIS A 143 7.06 -6.62 7.10
CA HIS A 143 5.72 -6.50 6.55
C HIS A 143 5.20 -5.07 6.74
N ASP A 144 5.33 -4.51 7.95
CA ASP A 144 4.91 -3.14 8.22
C ASP A 144 5.66 -2.15 7.34
N TYR A 145 6.99 -2.20 7.26
CA TYR A 145 7.80 -1.35 6.38
C TYR A 145 7.37 -1.40 4.91
N THR A 146 6.96 -2.58 4.43
CA THR A 146 6.54 -2.76 3.03
C THR A 146 5.12 -2.21 2.76
N VAL A 147 4.24 -2.17 3.77
CA VAL A 147 2.81 -1.84 3.59
C VAL A 147 2.37 -0.55 4.28
N ASP A 148 3.24 0.10 5.06
CA ASP A 148 2.90 1.25 5.91
C ASP A 148 2.26 2.40 5.10
N GLY A 149 2.84 2.71 3.94
CA GLY A 149 2.34 3.77 3.05
C GLY A 149 0.93 3.53 2.47
N VAL A 150 0.43 2.30 2.50
CA VAL A 150 -0.87 1.93 1.88
C VAL A 150 -1.92 1.58 2.94
N ARG A 151 -1.50 1.10 4.12
CA ARG A 151 -2.40 0.63 5.20
C ARG A 151 -3.39 1.70 5.63
N GLN A 152 -2.94 2.92 5.86
CA GLN A 152 -3.82 4.01 6.31
C GLN A 152 -4.88 4.34 5.26
N SER A 153 -4.49 4.40 3.98
CA SER A 153 -5.43 4.62 2.86
C SER A 153 -6.47 3.50 2.76
N LEU A 154 -6.07 2.24 3.00
CA LEU A 154 -7.01 1.11 3.01
C LEU A 154 -8.00 1.18 4.18
N TYR A 155 -7.59 1.64 5.37
CA TYR A 155 -8.52 1.85 6.48
C TYR A 155 -9.51 2.97 6.23
N VAL A 156 -9.06 4.07 5.60
CA VAL A 156 -9.95 5.17 5.19
C VAL A 156 -10.98 4.66 4.18
N LEU A 157 -10.54 3.89 3.18
CA LEU A 157 -11.43 3.27 2.19
C LEU A 157 -12.42 2.30 2.85
N LEU A 158 -11.95 1.46 3.78
CA LEU A 158 -12.80 0.54 4.54
C LEU A 158 -13.85 1.30 5.36
N GLY A 159 -13.47 2.38 6.03
CA GLY A 159 -14.39 3.26 6.76
C GLY A 159 -15.45 3.85 5.84
N ALA A 160 -15.07 4.37 4.68
CA ALA A 160 -16.00 4.91 3.68
C ALA A 160 -16.99 3.83 3.18
N VAL A 161 -16.49 2.63 2.84
CA VAL A 161 -17.32 1.50 2.44
C VAL A 161 -18.28 1.08 3.56
N ALA A 162 -17.83 1.08 4.82
CA ALA A 162 -18.67 0.78 5.97
C ALA A 162 -19.80 1.81 6.16
N PHE A 163 -19.53 3.11 5.96
CA PHE A 163 -20.57 4.14 5.98
C PHE A 163 -21.62 3.93 4.88
N VAL A 164 -21.17 3.69 3.64
CA VAL A 164 -22.07 3.41 2.51
C VAL A 164 -22.91 2.16 2.78
N LEU A 165 -22.31 1.11 3.35
CA LEU A 165 -23.02 -0.11 3.74
C LEU A 165 -24.08 0.18 4.82
N LEU A 166 -23.76 0.95 5.86
CA LEU A 166 -24.71 1.32 6.91
C LEU A 166 -25.90 2.12 6.35
N ILE A 167 -25.63 3.05 5.43
CA ILE A 167 -26.66 3.81 4.71
C ILE A 167 -27.55 2.86 3.89
N ALA A 168 -26.96 1.92 3.17
CA ALA A 168 -27.72 0.92 2.41
C ALA A 168 -28.58 0.02 3.32
N CYS A 169 -28.05 -0.42 4.47
CA CYS A 169 -28.79 -1.19 5.47
C CYS A 169 -29.95 -0.39 6.07
N ALA A 170 -29.75 0.89 6.38
CA ALA A 170 -30.81 1.78 6.87
C ALA A 170 -31.93 1.95 5.82
N ASN A 171 -31.57 2.08 4.55
CA ASN A 171 -32.52 2.15 3.43
C ASN A 171 -33.35 0.87 3.30
N VAL A 172 -32.69 -0.30 3.33
CA VAL A 172 -33.39 -1.60 3.30
C VAL A 172 -34.32 -1.72 4.51
N ALA A 173 -33.86 -1.36 5.71
CA ALA A 173 -34.71 -1.36 6.91
C ALA A 173 -35.94 -0.46 6.75
N ASN A 174 -35.77 0.77 6.25
CA ASN A 174 -36.84 1.70 5.99
C ASN A 174 -37.87 1.14 4.99
N LEU A 175 -37.40 0.50 3.92
CA LEU A 175 -38.26 -0.09 2.89
C LEU A 175 -39.03 -1.31 3.42
N LEU A 176 -38.39 -2.17 4.21
CA LEU A 176 -39.02 -3.32 4.87
C LEU A 176 -40.08 -2.88 5.88
N LEU A 177 -39.79 -1.86 6.70
CA LEU A 177 -40.74 -1.27 7.63
C LEU A 177 -41.93 -0.64 6.90
N ALA A 178 -41.70 0.05 5.78
CA ALA A 178 -42.76 0.63 4.97
C ALA A 178 -43.66 -0.44 4.32
N ARG A 179 -43.07 -1.52 3.78
CA ARG A 179 -43.83 -2.66 3.22
C ARG A 179 -44.65 -3.38 4.29
N GLY A 180 -44.09 -3.57 5.49
CA GLY A 180 -44.81 -4.19 6.61
C GLY A 180 -46.06 -3.41 7.03
N ALA A 181 -46.02 -2.08 6.96
CA ALA A 181 -47.16 -1.21 7.27
C ALA A 181 -48.29 -1.29 6.22
N ALA A 182 -48.03 -1.78 5.00
CA ALA A 182 -49.00 -1.85 3.91
C ALA A 182 -49.77 -3.18 3.83
N ARG A 183 -49.38 -4.23 4.59
CA ARG A 183 -50.01 -5.56 4.55
C ARG A 183 -51.00 -5.94 5.70
N PRO A 184 -51.52 -5.03 6.55
CA PRO A 184 -52.32 -5.46 7.71
C PRO A 184 -53.67 -6.09 7.32
N GLN A 185 -54.30 -5.63 6.23
CA GLN A 185 -55.58 -6.21 5.75
C GLN A 185 -55.41 -7.64 5.23
N GLU A 186 -54.35 -7.91 4.48
CA GLU A 186 -54.07 -9.26 3.95
C GLU A 186 -53.79 -10.26 5.08
N LEU A 187 -52.98 -9.85 6.07
CA LEU A 187 -52.69 -10.68 7.24
C LEU A 187 -53.92 -10.91 8.11
N ALA A 188 -54.80 -9.91 8.25
CA ALA A 188 -56.07 -10.04 8.96
C ALA A 188 -57.01 -11.05 8.28
N ILE A 189 -57.17 -10.98 6.95
CA ILE A 189 -57.99 -11.94 6.18
C ILE A 189 -57.44 -13.36 6.27
N ARG A 190 -56.11 -13.54 6.18
CA ARG A 190 -55.51 -14.88 6.32
C ARG A 190 -55.65 -15.42 7.74
N SER A 191 -55.59 -14.55 8.75
CA SER A 191 -55.80 -14.95 10.14
C SER A 191 -57.25 -15.35 10.43
N SER A 192 -58.25 -14.72 9.79
CA SER A 192 -59.65 -15.09 9.96
C SER A 192 -60.02 -16.41 9.29
N ILE A 193 -59.27 -16.83 8.27
CA ILE A 193 -59.39 -18.16 7.62
C ILE A 193 -58.58 -19.24 8.40
N GLY A 194 -57.99 -18.91 9.56
CA GLY A 194 -57.36 -19.87 10.47
C GLY A 194 -55.85 -20.09 10.27
N ALA A 195 -55.15 -19.22 9.54
CA ALA A 195 -53.70 -19.33 9.43
C ALA A 195 -53.02 -19.10 10.79
N THR A 196 -52.18 -20.05 11.22
CA THR A 196 -51.40 -19.91 12.46
C THR A 196 -50.28 -18.87 12.30
N ARG A 197 -49.95 -18.17 13.40
CA ARG A 197 -48.89 -17.13 13.43
C ARG A 197 -47.56 -17.63 12.88
N GLY A 198 -47.17 -18.86 13.22
CA GLY A 198 -45.95 -19.48 12.71
C GLY A 198 -45.95 -19.66 11.19
N ARG A 199 -47.10 -19.95 10.58
CA ARG A 199 -47.23 -20.12 9.13
C ARG A 199 -47.06 -18.78 8.40
N LEU A 200 -47.63 -17.71 8.95
CA LEU A 200 -47.50 -16.35 8.41
C LEU A 200 -46.06 -15.83 8.54
N LEU A 201 -45.44 -16.00 9.72
CA LEU A 201 -44.04 -15.59 9.95
C LEU A 201 -43.06 -16.36 9.07
N ARG A 202 -43.25 -17.68 8.92
CA ARG A 202 -42.40 -18.51 8.04
C ARG A 202 -42.51 -18.08 6.58
N GLN A 203 -43.72 -17.79 6.10
CA GLN A 203 -43.92 -17.32 4.73
C GLN A 203 -43.18 -16.00 4.46
N LEU A 204 -43.35 -15.01 5.34
CA LEU A 204 -42.66 -13.72 5.23
C LEU A 204 -41.14 -13.87 5.32
N ALA A 205 -40.64 -14.72 6.23
CA ALA A 205 -39.21 -14.99 6.36
C ALA A 205 -38.64 -15.60 5.08
N VAL A 206 -39.33 -16.57 4.46
CA VAL A 206 -38.88 -17.20 3.20
C VAL A 206 -38.91 -16.21 2.04
N GLU A 207 -39.96 -15.40 1.90
CA GLU A 207 -40.07 -14.38 0.83
C GLU A 207 -38.90 -13.38 0.89
N GLN A 208 -38.58 -12.90 2.10
CA GLN A 208 -37.50 -11.93 2.29
C GLN A 208 -36.11 -12.54 2.19
N LEU A 209 -35.93 -13.76 2.70
CA LEU A 209 -34.66 -14.47 2.61
C LEU A 209 -34.33 -14.83 1.15
N ALA A 210 -35.32 -15.25 0.36
CA ALA A 210 -35.13 -15.54 -1.06
C ALA A 210 -34.68 -14.30 -1.84
N LEU A 211 -35.33 -13.14 -1.60
CA LEU A 211 -34.94 -11.87 -2.22
C LEU A 211 -33.53 -11.42 -1.80
N ALA A 212 -33.19 -11.58 -0.51
CA ALA A 212 -31.88 -11.19 0.00
C ALA A 212 -30.74 -12.09 -0.49
N LEU A 213 -30.98 -13.39 -0.64
CA LEU A 213 -30.00 -14.30 -1.23
C LEU A 213 -29.81 -14.02 -2.73
N ALA A 214 -30.89 -13.72 -3.46
CA ALA A 214 -30.80 -13.34 -4.86
C ALA A 214 -30.02 -12.03 -5.05
N SER A 215 -30.26 -11.02 -4.21
CA SER A 215 -29.51 -9.76 -4.26
C SER A 215 -28.04 -9.93 -3.86
N ALA A 216 -27.75 -10.77 -2.86
CA ALA A 216 -26.37 -11.10 -2.47
C ALA A 216 -25.62 -11.79 -3.61
N LEU A 217 -26.24 -12.77 -4.27
CA LEU A 217 -25.66 -13.43 -5.43
C LEU A 217 -25.39 -12.44 -6.57
N ALA A 218 -26.37 -11.61 -6.92
CA ALA A 218 -26.21 -10.58 -7.93
C ALA A 218 -25.10 -9.58 -7.57
N GLY A 219 -25.02 -9.17 -6.30
CA GLY A 219 -23.98 -8.27 -5.80
C GLY A 219 -22.58 -8.89 -5.88
N VAL A 220 -22.42 -10.17 -5.53
CA VAL A 220 -21.15 -10.90 -5.66
C VAL A 220 -20.73 -11.03 -7.12
N LEU A 221 -21.67 -11.36 -8.03
CA LEU A 221 -21.38 -11.43 -9.46
C LEU A 221 -20.97 -10.07 -10.03
N LEU A 222 -21.66 -9.00 -9.63
CA LEU A 222 -21.32 -7.64 -10.03
C LEU A 222 -19.94 -7.22 -9.48
N ALA A 223 -19.64 -7.55 -8.22
CA ALA A 223 -18.33 -7.29 -7.62
C ALA A 223 -17.21 -8.04 -8.34
N ALA A 224 -17.44 -9.31 -8.71
CA ALA A 224 -16.48 -10.10 -9.48
C ALA A 224 -16.23 -9.49 -10.87
N TRP A 225 -17.29 -8.98 -11.52
CA TRP A 225 -17.17 -8.31 -12.80
C TRP A 225 -16.44 -6.96 -12.69
N LEU A 226 -16.84 -6.10 -11.75
CA LEU A 226 -16.21 -4.80 -11.51
C LEU A 226 -14.73 -4.94 -11.14
N LEU A 227 -14.37 -5.95 -10.35
CA LEU A 227 -12.99 -6.21 -9.98
C LEU A 227 -12.14 -6.56 -11.21
N ARG A 228 -12.67 -7.37 -12.14
CA ARG A 228 -11.97 -7.67 -13.41
C ARG A 228 -11.80 -6.43 -14.28
N VAL A 229 -12.84 -5.61 -14.40
CA VAL A 229 -12.78 -4.35 -15.17
C VAL A 229 -11.76 -3.39 -14.56
N LEU A 230 -11.76 -3.25 -13.23
CA LEU A 230 -10.82 -2.42 -12.51
C LEU A 230 -9.39 -2.91 -12.76
N LEU A 231 -9.10 -4.20 -12.56
CA LEU A 231 -7.77 -4.76 -12.79
C LEU A 231 -7.31 -4.62 -14.25
N ALA A 232 -8.21 -4.65 -15.22
CA ALA A 232 -7.88 -4.44 -16.63
C ALA A 232 -7.58 -2.96 -16.98
N MET A 233 -8.10 -2.01 -16.19
CA MET A 233 -7.86 -0.57 -16.36
C MET A 233 -6.58 -0.09 -15.66
N LEU A 234 -6.05 -0.86 -14.70
CA LEU A 234 -4.79 -0.49 -14.08
C LEU A 234 -3.62 -0.82 -15.01
N PRO A 235 -2.65 0.10 -15.16
CA PRO A 235 -1.39 -0.21 -15.85
C PRO A 235 -0.75 -1.47 -15.23
N GLU A 236 0.11 -2.18 -15.98
CA GLU A 236 0.87 -3.37 -15.52
C GLU A 236 1.73 -3.17 -14.24
N ALA A 237 1.66 -1.98 -13.64
CA ALA A 237 2.27 -1.62 -12.36
C ALA A 237 1.62 -2.29 -11.14
N LEU A 238 0.41 -2.85 -11.23
CA LEU A 238 -0.11 -3.68 -10.14
C LEU A 238 0.60 -5.04 -10.12
N PRO A 239 1.32 -5.39 -9.03
CA PRO A 239 2.00 -6.67 -8.96
C PRO A 239 0.99 -7.81 -9.04
N ALA A 240 1.18 -8.76 -9.96
CA ALA A 240 0.32 -9.93 -10.17
C ALA A 240 0.10 -10.85 -8.92
N HIS A 241 0.79 -10.57 -7.81
CA HIS A 241 0.70 -11.33 -6.55
C HIS A 241 -0.03 -10.57 -5.43
N VAL A 242 -0.41 -9.29 -5.60
CA VAL A 242 -1.45 -8.71 -4.75
C VAL A 242 -2.74 -9.37 -5.19
N VAL A 243 -3.14 -10.41 -4.47
CA VAL A 243 -4.39 -11.13 -4.73
C VAL A 243 -5.54 -10.23 -4.30
N VAL A 244 -5.85 -9.22 -5.11
CA VAL A 244 -7.09 -8.46 -5.00
C VAL A 244 -8.17 -9.37 -5.54
N GLY A 245 -8.91 -10.00 -4.64
CA GLY A 245 -9.86 -11.06 -4.96
C GLY A 245 -11.02 -11.07 -3.99
N LEU A 246 -12.10 -11.72 -4.42
CA LEU A 246 -13.19 -12.10 -3.53
C LEU A 246 -12.74 -13.36 -2.79
N ASP A 247 -12.33 -13.19 -1.53
CA ASP A 247 -11.96 -14.32 -0.67
C ASP A 247 -13.17 -14.87 0.11
N ALA A 248 -12.97 -15.98 0.81
CA ALA A 248 -14.00 -16.59 1.63
C ALA A 248 -14.51 -15.67 2.76
N ARG A 249 -13.69 -14.72 3.24
CA ARG A 249 -14.05 -13.79 4.31
C ARG A 249 -15.04 -12.75 3.78
N VAL A 250 -14.80 -12.19 2.59
CA VAL A 250 -15.69 -11.25 1.91
C VAL A 250 -17.02 -11.92 1.57
N LEU A 251 -16.99 -13.15 1.03
CA LEU A 251 -18.20 -13.91 0.73
C LEU A 251 -18.99 -14.25 2.00
N GLY A 252 -18.31 -14.68 3.07
CA GLY A 252 -18.94 -14.95 4.36
C GLY A 252 -19.57 -13.70 4.98
N PHE A 253 -18.90 -12.55 4.88
CA PHE A 253 -19.43 -11.26 5.35
C PHE A 253 -20.67 -10.82 4.56
N ALA A 254 -20.64 -10.94 3.23
CA ALA A 254 -21.79 -10.63 2.37
C ALA A 254 -22.99 -11.53 2.70
N LEU A 255 -22.76 -12.84 2.90
CA LEU A 255 -23.80 -13.78 3.31
C LEU A 255 -24.37 -13.44 4.67
N LEU A 256 -23.52 -13.10 5.65
CA LEU A 256 -23.95 -12.68 6.99
C LEU A 256 -24.87 -11.47 6.89
N LEU A 257 -24.51 -10.44 6.14
CA LEU A 257 -25.35 -9.26 5.93
C LEU A 257 -26.67 -9.59 5.23
N ALA A 258 -26.63 -10.44 4.21
CA ALA A 258 -27.82 -10.86 3.47
C ALA A 258 -28.84 -11.60 4.36
N VAL A 259 -28.39 -12.35 5.37
CA VAL A 259 -29.26 -13.03 6.33
C VAL A 259 -29.65 -12.11 7.49
N PHE A 260 -28.70 -11.35 8.03
CA PHE A 260 -28.90 -10.50 9.20
C PHE A 260 -29.92 -9.38 8.94
N THR A 261 -29.81 -8.71 7.79
CA THR A 261 -30.62 -7.51 7.48
C THR A 261 -32.13 -7.82 7.39
N PRO A 262 -32.58 -8.85 6.63
CA PRO A 262 -33.99 -9.23 6.60
C PRO A 262 -34.49 -9.82 7.92
N VAL A 263 -33.63 -10.50 8.69
CA VAL A 263 -34.04 -11.08 9.98
C VAL A 263 -34.33 -9.97 10.99
N VAL A 264 -33.41 -9.01 11.15
CA VAL A 264 -33.57 -7.94 12.14
C VAL A 264 -34.67 -6.96 11.73
N PHE A 265 -34.66 -6.48 10.48
CA PHE A 265 -35.57 -5.41 10.05
C PHE A 265 -36.84 -5.91 9.37
N GLY A 266 -36.87 -7.15 8.89
CA GLY A 266 -38.04 -7.76 8.23
C GLY A 266 -38.97 -8.50 9.19
N LEU A 267 -38.44 -9.19 10.22
CA LEU A 267 -39.29 -9.90 11.19
C LEU A 267 -39.91 -8.96 12.23
N LEU A 268 -39.24 -7.86 12.61
CA LEU A 268 -39.76 -6.92 13.61
C LEU A 268 -41.17 -6.37 13.27
N PRO A 269 -41.44 -5.87 12.04
CA PRO A 269 -42.79 -5.44 11.67
C PRO A 269 -43.75 -6.62 11.50
N ALA A 270 -43.29 -7.80 11.09
CA ALA A 270 -44.13 -8.99 10.97
C ALA A 270 -44.66 -9.49 12.33
N ILE A 271 -43.82 -9.44 13.37
CA ILE A 271 -44.21 -9.78 14.75
C ILE A 271 -45.24 -8.77 15.27
N HIS A 272 -45.03 -7.47 15.04
CA HIS A 272 -45.99 -6.44 15.45
C HIS A 272 -47.33 -6.54 14.69
N ALA A 273 -47.31 -6.83 13.38
CA ALA A 273 -48.51 -7.03 12.58
C ALA A 273 -49.28 -8.31 12.95
N SER A 274 -48.60 -9.33 13.52
CA SER A 274 -49.23 -10.57 13.99
C SER A 274 -49.97 -10.47 15.34
N ARG A 275 -49.96 -9.28 15.96
CA ARG A 275 -50.80 -8.90 17.11
C ARG A 275 -51.96 -7.98 16.67
N PRO A 276 -52.96 -8.48 15.92
CA PRO A 276 -54.15 -7.68 15.65
C PRO A 276 -54.95 -7.59 16.96
N ASP A 277 -55.08 -6.38 17.50
CA ASP A 277 -56.06 -6.11 18.53
C ASP A 277 -57.43 -5.99 17.82
N LEU A 278 -58.12 -7.12 17.68
CA LEU A 278 -59.37 -7.26 16.93
C LEU A 278 -60.47 -6.28 17.40
N ARG A 279 -60.37 -5.75 18.62
CA ARG A 279 -61.28 -4.73 19.16
C ARG A 279 -61.13 -3.35 18.49
N THR A 280 -59.97 -3.04 17.92
CA THR A 280 -59.70 -1.73 17.29
C THR A 280 -60.04 -1.68 15.80
N LEU A 281 -60.24 -2.84 15.15
CA LEU A 281 -60.55 -2.95 13.72
C LEU A 281 -62.05 -2.87 13.41
N MET A 282 -62.93 -3.11 14.40
CA MET A 282 -64.38 -3.03 14.24
C MET A 282 -64.97 -1.65 14.54
N SER A 283 -64.25 -0.78 15.26
CA SER A 283 -64.60 0.62 15.45
C SER A 283 -63.87 1.46 14.39
N GLY A 284 -64.57 1.80 13.31
CA GLY A 284 -64.03 2.43 12.09
C GLY A 284 -63.38 3.83 12.22
N GLY A 285 -62.68 4.14 13.30
CA GLY A 285 -62.05 5.46 13.54
C GLY A 285 -60.61 5.45 14.08
N GLY A 286 -60.01 4.30 14.38
CA GLY A 286 -58.75 4.24 15.15
C GLY A 286 -57.45 4.29 14.35
N ARG A 287 -57.23 5.25 13.43
CA ARG A 287 -56.00 5.34 12.61
C ARG A 287 -54.70 5.72 13.37
N GLN A 288 -54.66 5.74 14.70
CA GLN A 288 -53.55 6.41 15.44
C GLN A 288 -52.81 5.59 16.52
N GLY A 289 -53.31 4.44 16.99
CA GLY A 289 -52.73 3.76 18.16
C GLY A 289 -51.44 2.96 17.92
N THR A 290 -51.29 2.31 16.76
CA THR A 290 -50.19 1.37 16.47
C THR A 290 -49.10 1.94 15.53
N ALA A 291 -49.30 3.12 14.95
CA ALA A 291 -48.39 3.74 13.97
C ALA A 291 -47.24 4.56 14.61
N ILE A 292 -47.36 4.94 15.89
CA ILE A 292 -46.42 5.87 16.54
C ILE A 292 -45.01 5.27 16.75
N PRO A 293 -44.83 4.05 17.30
CA PRO A 293 -43.48 3.50 17.51
C PRO A 293 -42.76 3.17 16.19
N ALA A 294 -43.47 2.63 15.19
CA ALA A 294 -42.90 2.37 13.87
C ALA A 294 -42.49 3.67 13.13
N ARG A 295 -43.30 4.74 13.27
CA ARG A 295 -42.98 6.06 12.71
C ARG A 295 -41.79 6.72 13.42
N ARG A 296 -41.68 6.60 14.75
CA ARG A 296 -40.51 7.10 15.51
C ARG A 296 -39.23 6.36 15.12
N MET A 297 -39.29 5.04 14.98
CA MET A 297 -38.12 4.25 14.55
C MET A 297 -37.68 4.59 13.14
N ARG A 298 -38.63 4.74 12.20
CA ARG A 298 -38.34 5.18 10.83
C ARG A 298 -37.73 6.59 10.79
N ASN A 299 -38.26 7.53 11.56
CA ASN A 299 -37.70 8.87 11.65
C ASN A 299 -36.27 8.85 12.24
N GLY A 300 -36.01 8.01 13.26
CA GLY A 300 -34.66 7.81 13.80
C GLY A 300 -33.68 7.25 12.76
N LEU A 301 -34.10 6.26 11.98
CA LEU A 301 -33.32 5.69 10.87
C LEU A 301 -32.99 6.74 9.80
N VAL A 302 -33.96 7.58 9.41
CA VAL A 302 -33.73 8.66 8.44
C VAL A 302 -32.76 9.71 8.98
N VAL A 303 -32.88 10.09 10.26
CA VAL A 303 -31.94 11.04 10.89
C VAL A 303 -30.53 10.44 10.94
N ALA A 304 -30.40 9.16 11.30
CA ALA A 304 -29.11 8.46 11.29
C ALA A 304 -28.52 8.38 9.87
N GLU A 305 -29.34 8.08 8.87
CA GLU A 305 -28.92 8.04 7.47
C GLU A 305 -28.39 9.41 7.00
N ILE A 306 -29.11 10.49 7.26
CA ILE A 306 -28.69 11.85 6.93
C ILE A 306 -27.38 12.20 7.67
N ALA A 307 -27.25 11.84 8.95
CA ALA A 307 -26.04 12.09 9.72
C ALA A 307 -24.83 11.32 9.18
N LEU A 308 -25.00 10.05 8.78
CA LEU A 308 -23.95 9.23 8.18
C LEU A 308 -23.55 9.78 6.80
N ALA A 309 -24.54 10.17 5.98
CA ALA A 309 -24.30 10.75 4.66
C ALA A 309 -23.54 12.08 4.76
N MET A 310 -23.93 12.96 5.70
CA MET A 310 -23.23 14.22 5.95
C MET A 310 -21.80 13.98 6.45
N THR A 311 -21.61 13.02 7.35
CA THR A 311 -20.28 12.63 7.86
C THR A 311 -19.37 12.16 6.73
N LEU A 312 -19.89 11.27 5.86
CA LEU A 312 -19.17 10.77 4.69
C LEU A 312 -18.83 11.91 3.72
N LEU A 313 -19.78 12.81 3.45
CA LEU A 313 -19.59 13.95 2.55
C LEU A 313 -18.51 14.91 3.07
N VAL A 314 -18.53 15.23 4.37
CA VAL A 314 -17.49 16.06 5.00
C VAL A 314 -16.13 15.37 4.97
N GLY A 315 -16.07 14.07 5.29
CA GLY A 315 -14.84 13.29 5.25
C GLY A 315 -14.21 13.25 3.86
N VAL A 316 -15.01 12.95 2.82
CA VAL A 316 -14.56 12.98 1.42
C VAL A 316 -14.12 14.39 1.01
N GLY A 317 -14.87 15.43 1.40
CA GLY A 317 -14.50 16.82 1.12
C GLY A 317 -13.16 17.24 1.75
N LEU A 318 -12.91 16.81 3.00
CA LEU A 318 -11.63 17.05 3.68
C LEU A 318 -10.48 16.29 3.02
N LEU A 319 -10.70 15.05 2.60
CA LEU A 319 -9.69 14.26 1.89
C LEU A 319 -9.34 14.89 0.55
N ILE A 320 -10.34 15.29 -0.25
CA ILE A 320 -10.13 15.99 -1.52
C ILE A 320 -9.38 17.30 -1.28
N ARG A 321 -9.76 18.08 -0.26
CA ARG A 321 -9.06 19.32 0.10
C ARG A 321 -7.62 19.08 0.54
N SER A 322 -7.38 18.04 1.33
CA SER A 322 -6.04 17.66 1.79
C SER A 322 -5.17 17.22 0.62
N PHE A 323 -5.70 16.39 -0.29
CA PHE A 323 -5.03 15.99 -1.51
C PHE A 323 -4.74 17.17 -2.45
N ALA A 324 -5.72 18.06 -2.66
CA ALA A 324 -5.53 19.30 -3.41
C ALA A 324 -4.46 20.19 -2.78
N LYS A 325 -4.41 20.27 -1.45
CA LYS A 325 -3.36 21.02 -0.74
C LYS A 325 -1.98 20.36 -0.90
N LEU A 326 -1.89 19.03 -0.83
CA LEU A 326 -0.62 18.30 -1.03
C LEU A 326 -0.10 18.46 -2.45
N THR A 327 -0.98 18.45 -3.45
CA THR A 327 -0.60 18.62 -4.87
C THR A 327 -0.27 20.06 -5.24
N THR A 328 -0.79 21.05 -4.49
CA THR A 328 -0.49 22.47 -4.72
C THR A 328 0.58 23.04 -3.79
N GLN A 329 1.00 22.29 -2.76
CA GLN A 329 2.06 22.70 -1.86
C GLN A 329 3.38 22.74 -2.64
N SER A 330 3.91 23.94 -2.82
CA SER A 330 5.16 24.12 -3.56
C SER A 330 6.29 23.36 -2.86
N PRO A 331 7.00 22.46 -3.55
CA PRO A 331 8.10 21.70 -2.97
C PRO A 331 9.36 22.56 -2.75
N GLY A 332 9.25 23.89 -2.87
CA GLY A 332 10.37 24.82 -2.85
C GLY A 332 11.13 24.92 -4.18
N PHE A 333 10.68 24.23 -5.23
CA PHE A 333 11.18 24.30 -6.60
C PHE A 333 10.05 24.12 -7.64
N ASN A 334 10.28 24.51 -8.91
CA ASN A 334 9.30 24.37 -9.99
C ASN A 334 9.51 23.06 -10.76
N ALA A 335 8.52 22.16 -10.74
CA ALA A 335 8.56 20.85 -11.39
C ALA A 335 7.78 20.79 -12.72
N GLU A 336 6.96 21.79 -13.06
CA GLU A 336 5.97 21.70 -14.16
C GLU A 336 6.59 21.54 -15.56
N ARG A 337 7.83 21.98 -15.73
CA ARG A 337 8.58 21.88 -17.01
C ARG A 337 9.95 21.26 -16.81
N ALA A 338 10.10 20.43 -15.78
CA ALA A 338 11.33 19.73 -15.50
C ALA A 338 11.35 18.37 -16.19
N LEU A 339 12.44 18.07 -16.91
CA LEU A 339 12.73 16.73 -17.40
C LEU A 339 13.75 16.07 -16.48
N LEU A 340 13.38 14.93 -15.93
CA LEU A 340 14.25 14.14 -15.06
C LEU A 340 14.92 13.04 -15.89
N ALA A 341 16.25 12.96 -15.79
CA ALA A 341 17.03 11.91 -16.40
C ALA A 341 18.02 11.34 -15.39
N GLY A 342 18.00 10.03 -15.19
CA GLY A 342 19.01 9.33 -14.41
C GLY A 342 20.25 9.08 -15.26
N VAL A 343 21.42 9.52 -14.77
CA VAL A 343 22.71 9.24 -15.42
C VAL A 343 23.50 8.31 -14.52
N SER A 344 23.80 7.11 -15.01
CA SER A 344 24.73 6.18 -14.36
C SER A 344 26.09 6.26 -15.05
N LEU A 345 27.14 6.52 -14.26
CA LEU A 345 28.51 6.62 -14.76
C LEU A 345 29.28 5.34 -14.45
N PRO A 346 29.96 4.73 -15.44
CA PRO A 346 30.81 3.58 -15.19
C PRO A 346 31.89 3.89 -14.15
N THR A 347 31.90 3.12 -13.07
CA THR A 347 32.79 3.33 -11.91
C THR A 347 34.28 3.14 -12.26
N ASP A 348 34.59 2.36 -13.29
CA ASP A 348 35.94 2.11 -13.78
C ASP A 348 36.57 3.34 -14.46
N LYS A 349 35.77 4.09 -15.23
CA LYS A 349 36.21 5.29 -15.94
C LYS A 349 36.12 6.54 -15.07
N TYR A 350 35.17 6.58 -14.13
CA TYR A 350 34.87 7.75 -13.29
C TYR A 350 35.08 7.45 -11.80
N ALA A 351 36.18 6.76 -11.47
CA ALA A 351 36.51 6.34 -10.11
C ALA A 351 36.87 7.54 -9.19
N THR A 352 37.50 8.58 -9.73
CA THR A 352 37.91 9.78 -8.99
C THR A 352 36.95 10.95 -9.21
N GLY A 353 36.98 11.93 -8.30
CA GLY A 353 36.08 13.10 -8.34
C GLY A 353 36.28 13.98 -9.58
N GLU A 354 37.54 14.30 -9.93
CA GLU A 354 37.84 15.28 -10.98
C GLU A 354 37.35 14.88 -12.39
N PRO A 355 37.54 13.63 -12.89
CA PRO A 355 36.98 13.22 -14.19
C PRO A 355 35.46 13.19 -14.19
N ARG A 356 34.84 12.89 -13.04
CA ARG A 356 33.39 12.86 -12.87
C ARG A 356 32.83 14.28 -12.93
N GLU A 357 33.40 15.21 -12.18
CA GLU A 357 33.02 16.62 -12.18
C GLU A 357 33.16 17.24 -13.57
N ARG A 358 34.28 16.97 -14.25
CA ARG A 358 34.51 17.48 -15.62
C ARG A 358 33.45 16.96 -16.60
N PHE A 359 33.17 15.66 -16.58
CA PHE A 359 32.13 15.09 -17.44
C PHE A 359 30.75 15.69 -17.16
N LEU A 360 30.38 15.83 -15.88
CA LEU A 360 29.09 16.38 -15.50
C LEU A 360 28.97 17.86 -15.90
N ALA A 361 30.04 18.64 -15.76
CA ALA A 361 30.09 20.03 -16.20
C ALA A 361 29.93 20.14 -17.73
N GLU A 362 30.70 19.38 -18.50
CA GLU A 362 30.61 19.35 -19.97
C GLU A 362 29.23 18.87 -20.46
N PHE A 363 28.67 17.84 -19.80
CA PHE A 363 27.36 17.32 -20.13
C PHE A 363 26.25 18.35 -19.89
N LEU A 364 26.26 19.02 -18.74
CA LEU A 364 25.29 20.07 -18.45
C LEU A 364 25.41 21.27 -19.38
N GLU A 365 26.64 21.63 -19.79
CA GLU A 365 26.87 22.69 -20.77
C GLU A 365 26.31 22.30 -22.14
N GLN A 366 26.56 21.08 -22.62
CA GLN A 366 26.04 20.61 -23.90
C GLN A 366 24.50 20.57 -23.92
N VAL A 367 23.88 20.07 -22.86
CA VAL A 367 22.42 20.04 -22.74
C VAL A 367 21.86 21.46 -22.63
N GLY A 368 22.54 22.36 -21.92
CA GLY A 368 22.14 23.77 -21.77
C GLY A 368 22.21 24.57 -23.07
N ARG A 369 22.99 24.13 -24.06
CA ARG A 369 23.06 24.76 -25.40
C ARG A 369 21.88 24.40 -26.30
N LEU A 370 21.03 23.43 -25.92
CA LEU A 370 19.85 23.08 -26.69
C LEU A 370 18.82 24.22 -26.62
N PRO A 371 18.25 24.66 -27.75
CA PRO A 371 17.37 25.84 -27.79
C PRO A 371 16.06 25.69 -27.00
N THR A 372 15.69 24.45 -26.61
CA THR A 372 14.50 24.15 -25.81
C THR A 372 14.77 24.08 -24.30
N VAL A 373 16.04 24.19 -23.87
CA VAL A 373 16.45 24.02 -22.47
C VAL A 373 16.72 25.39 -21.84
N ALA A 374 15.97 25.72 -20.79
CA ALA A 374 16.12 27.00 -20.09
C ALA A 374 17.18 26.96 -18.97
N ALA A 375 17.36 25.81 -18.32
CA ALA A 375 18.32 25.59 -17.25
C ALA A 375 18.66 24.10 -17.17
N THR A 376 19.86 23.79 -16.69
CA THR A 376 20.33 22.43 -16.43
C THR A 376 20.85 22.32 -15.00
N GLY A 377 20.65 21.16 -14.38
CA GLY A 377 21.20 20.91 -13.07
C GLY A 377 21.28 19.41 -12.77
N ILE A 378 22.12 19.08 -11.80
CA ILE A 378 22.27 17.73 -11.26
C ILE A 378 21.91 17.77 -9.78
N SER A 379 21.32 16.67 -9.33
CA SER A 379 21.16 16.42 -7.92
C SER A 379 21.53 15.00 -7.54
N MET A 380 22.11 14.83 -6.36
CA MET A 380 22.45 13.53 -5.77
C MET A 380 22.25 13.58 -4.25
N PRO A 381 21.36 12.75 -3.68
CA PRO A 381 20.27 12.03 -4.34
C PRO A 381 19.21 13.00 -4.88
N MET A 382 18.24 12.51 -5.65
CA MET A 382 17.16 13.35 -6.16
C MET A 382 16.16 13.68 -5.04
N PRO A 383 15.87 14.97 -4.77
CA PRO A 383 14.98 15.37 -3.68
C PRO A 383 13.59 14.75 -3.83
N MET A 384 12.99 14.37 -2.70
CA MET A 384 11.66 13.73 -2.64
C MET A 384 11.55 12.35 -3.29
N VAL A 385 12.64 11.81 -3.84
CA VAL A 385 12.68 10.45 -4.41
C VAL A 385 13.59 9.55 -3.61
N ASN A 386 14.79 10.03 -3.28
CA ASN A 386 15.77 9.26 -2.53
C ASN A 386 16.37 10.11 -1.43
N ASP A 387 16.60 9.49 -0.28
CA ASP A 387 17.22 10.12 0.88
C ASP A 387 18.64 9.61 1.05
N PHE A 388 19.56 10.54 1.33
CA PHE A 388 20.95 10.21 1.62
C PHE A 388 21.34 10.91 2.91
N ASN A 389 21.65 10.11 3.92
CA ASN A 389 22.08 10.62 5.21
C ASN A 389 23.61 10.75 5.19
N SER A 390 24.10 11.92 5.57
CA SER A 390 25.53 12.14 5.80
C SER A 390 25.74 12.81 7.14
N SER A 391 26.84 12.44 7.79
CA SER A 391 27.38 13.25 8.87
C SER A 391 28.15 14.43 8.29
N TYR A 392 28.21 15.55 9.00
CA TYR A 392 28.98 16.72 8.61
C TYR A 392 29.75 17.30 9.79
N GLU A 393 30.79 18.07 9.48
CA GLU A 393 31.60 18.80 10.44
C GLU A 393 31.49 20.28 10.08
N ILE A 394 31.24 21.13 11.08
CA ILE A 394 31.18 22.58 10.87
C ILE A 394 32.60 23.10 11.01
N GLU A 395 33.13 23.67 9.93
CA GLU A 395 34.47 24.25 9.92
C GLU A 395 34.57 25.34 11.00
N GLY A 396 35.48 25.17 11.96
CA GLY A 396 35.66 26.09 13.09
C GLY A 396 34.89 25.74 14.37
N ASP A 397 34.07 24.68 14.40
CA ASP A 397 33.42 24.19 15.62
C ASP A 397 34.07 22.88 16.13
N PRO A 398 34.91 22.94 17.18
CA PRO A 398 35.60 21.77 17.72
C PRO A 398 34.67 20.75 18.38
N GLN A 399 33.42 21.08 18.70
CA GLN A 399 32.48 20.12 19.29
C GLN A 399 31.90 19.14 18.25
N THR A 400 31.91 19.51 16.97
CA THR A 400 31.44 18.64 15.88
C THR A 400 32.35 17.43 15.63
N GLY A 401 33.62 17.50 16.04
CA GLY A 401 34.59 16.41 15.87
C GLY A 401 34.23 15.16 16.68
N ASP A 402 33.65 15.33 17.87
CA ASP A 402 33.26 14.23 18.77
C ASP A 402 31.78 13.80 18.62
N GLN A 403 30.92 14.70 18.13
CA GLN A 403 29.53 14.44 17.79
C GLN A 403 29.21 15.03 16.42
N ARG A 404 29.34 14.22 15.37
CA ARG A 404 28.97 14.67 14.02
C ARG A 404 27.45 14.57 13.83
N PRO A 405 26.72 15.68 13.72
CA PRO A 405 25.29 15.65 13.43
C PRO A 405 25.02 14.99 12.08
N VAL A 406 23.91 14.26 12.01
CA VAL A 406 23.44 13.60 10.80
C VAL A 406 22.32 14.42 10.19
N THR A 407 22.40 14.65 8.88
CA THR A 407 21.36 15.35 8.13
C THR A 407 21.05 14.62 6.84
N LEU A 408 19.86 14.88 6.29
CA LEU A 408 19.57 14.60 4.90
C LEU A 408 20.42 15.53 4.05
N PHE A 409 21.28 14.94 3.24
CA PHE A 409 22.18 15.65 2.37
C PHE A 409 21.69 15.55 0.92
N TYR A 410 21.45 16.69 0.30
CA TYR A 410 21.17 16.80 -1.14
C TYR A 410 22.22 17.72 -1.76
N ALA A 411 23.07 17.17 -2.62
CA ALA A 411 23.89 18.00 -3.50
C ALA A 411 23.02 18.47 -4.66
N VAL A 412 22.99 19.78 -4.92
CA VAL A 412 22.18 20.40 -5.98
C VAL A 412 22.99 21.50 -6.66
N THR A 413 23.09 21.48 -7.98
CA THR A 413 23.69 22.59 -8.75
C THR A 413 22.65 23.69 -9.03
N GLY A 414 23.10 24.95 -9.17
CA GLY A 414 22.26 26.17 -9.22
C GLY A 414 21.20 26.29 -10.34
N GLY A 415 21.00 25.29 -11.19
CA GLY A 415 19.89 25.25 -12.16
C GLY A 415 18.58 24.68 -11.61
N ILE A 416 18.61 23.98 -10.48
CA ILE A 416 17.41 23.59 -9.75
C ILE A 416 17.13 24.75 -8.79
N GLY A 417 16.09 25.54 -9.07
CA GLY A 417 15.74 26.78 -8.36
C GLY A 417 15.30 26.61 -6.90
N MET A 418 16.05 25.87 -6.09
CA MET A 418 15.92 25.84 -4.64
C MET A 418 16.55 27.12 -4.08
N PRO A 419 15.78 27.94 -3.33
CA PRO A 419 16.36 29.05 -2.61
C PRO A 419 17.27 28.49 -1.51
N CYS A 420 18.59 28.65 -1.68
CA CYS A 420 19.57 28.36 -0.64
C CYS A 420 19.30 29.31 0.54
N ARG A 421 18.64 28.81 1.59
CA ARG A 421 18.27 29.62 2.78
C ARG A 421 19.35 29.68 3.85
N SER A 422 20.47 29.00 3.66
CA SER A 422 21.68 29.17 4.47
C SER A 422 22.71 29.95 3.67
N ARG A 423 23.04 31.15 4.14
CA ARG A 423 24.36 31.74 3.87
C ARG A 423 25.37 30.79 4.51
N CYS A 424 26.23 30.18 3.69
CA CYS A 424 27.51 29.68 4.18
C CYS A 424 28.40 30.89 4.49
#